data_AF-A0A821LLN0-F1
#
_entry.id   AF-A0A821LLN0-F1
#
_cell.length_a   1.000
_cell.length_b   1.000
_cell.length_c   1.000
_cell.angle_alpha   90.00
_cell.angle_beta   90.00
_cell.angle_gamma   90.00
#
_symmetry.space_group_name_H-M   'P 1'
#
loop_
_entity.id
_entity.type
_entity.pdbx_description
1 polymer ?
#
loop_
_entity_poly.entity_id
_entity_poly.type
_entity_poly.pdbx_seq_one_letter_code
_entity_poly.pdbx_strand_id
1 'polypeptide(L)'
;SKMFSYYNHIVQAYRSENWWLILEAVLPAALKCAYLSVNLPDWIRFTLEILNPNINLSSQVKNQTQINLENFILKNILPPVESTMSSKDEQWKALLEKQVIPIDADAFKGLLECKVYFTHEAVSVDSEIILQVALKNGFPLPIEFSQLSLNFNLKEY
;
A
#
# COMPACT_ATOMS: atom_id res chain seq x y z
N SER A 1 3.70 22.52 -7.12
CA SER A 1 3.16 23.04 -5.84
C SER A 1 4.15 22.75 -4.71
N LYS A 2 4.95 23.73 -4.26
CA LYS A 2 5.99 23.56 -3.21
C LYS A 2 5.48 22.99 -1.87
N MET A 3 4.20 23.20 -1.57
CA MET A 3 3.53 22.68 -0.37
C MET A 3 3.38 21.14 -0.39
N PHE A 4 3.22 20.55 -1.57
CA PHE A 4 3.03 19.10 -1.74
C PHE A 4 4.34 18.32 -1.55
N SER A 5 5.45 18.83 -2.08
CA SER A 5 6.79 18.28 -1.84
C SER A 5 7.21 18.36 -0.37
N TYR A 6 6.81 19.42 0.33
CA TYR A 6 7.06 19.57 1.77
C TYR A 6 6.30 18.51 2.58
N TYR A 7 5.07 18.21 2.17
CA TYR A 7 4.24 17.20 2.81
C TYR A 7 4.84 15.78 2.69
N ASN A 8 5.34 15.40 1.52
CA ASN A 8 5.99 14.10 1.32
C ASN A 8 7.23 13.91 2.22
N HIS A 9 8.07 14.93 2.36
CA HIS A 9 9.22 14.88 3.27
C HIS A 9 8.81 14.76 4.73
N ILE A 10 7.76 15.48 5.13
CA ILE A 10 7.24 15.46 6.49
C ILE A 10 6.63 14.10 6.85
N VAL A 11 5.82 13.52 5.97
CA VAL A 11 5.22 12.20 6.21
C VAL A 11 6.29 11.13 6.38
N GLN A 12 7.36 11.19 5.59
CA GLN A 12 8.47 10.24 5.71
C GLN A 12 9.23 10.41 7.04
N ALA A 13 9.49 11.65 7.47
CA ALA A 13 10.14 11.94 8.75
C ALA A 13 9.28 11.51 9.95
N TYR A 14 7.96 11.78 9.90
CA TYR A 14 7.04 11.37 10.96
C TYR A 14 6.87 9.86 11.04
N ARG A 15 6.95 9.15 9.91
CA ARG A 15 6.96 7.69 9.88
C ARG A 15 8.22 7.12 10.53
N SER A 16 9.40 7.71 10.28
CA SER A 16 10.64 7.27 10.94
C SER A 16 10.64 7.54 12.44
N GLU A 17 9.97 8.61 12.88
CA GLU A 17 9.92 9.04 14.28
C GLU A 17 8.69 8.52 15.05
N ASN A 18 7.83 7.71 14.42
CA ASN A 18 6.62 7.13 14.99
C ASN A 18 5.58 8.17 15.49
N TRP A 19 5.49 9.32 14.83
CA TRP A 19 4.55 10.40 15.18
C TRP A 19 3.15 10.16 14.58
N TRP A 20 2.53 9.03 14.95
CA TRP A 20 1.28 8.54 14.36
C TRP A 20 0.10 9.50 14.51
N LEU A 21 -0.01 10.19 15.64
CA LEU A 21 -1.08 11.17 15.89
C LEU A 21 -1.09 12.35 14.91
N ILE A 22 0.08 12.80 14.46
CA ILE A 22 0.19 13.89 13.49
C ILE A 22 -0.14 13.36 12.10
N LEU A 23 0.31 12.14 11.77
CA LEU A 23 -0.05 11.49 10.52
C LEU A 23 -1.57 11.28 10.40
N GLU A 24 -2.23 10.81 11.45
CA GLU A 24 -3.69 10.65 11.51
C GLU A 24 -4.45 11.92 11.12
N ALA A 25 -4.00 13.09 11.61
CA ALA A 25 -4.66 14.35 11.35
C ALA A 25 -4.46 14.86 9.92
N VAL A 26 -3.30 14.59 9.30
CA VAL A 26 -2.95 15.20 8.01
C VAL A 26 -3.14 14.26 6.82
N LEU A 27 -3.06 12.94 7.01
CA LEU A 27 -3.25 11.95 5.95
C LEU A 27 -4.58 12.09 5.18
N PRO A 28 -5.75 12.32 5.84
CA PRO A 28 -7.00 12.50 5.10
C PRO A 28 -6.98 13.74 4.20
N ALA A 29 -6.40 14.85 4.68
CA ALA A 29 -6.27 16.08 3.90
C ALA A 29 -5.31 15.89 2.71
N ALA A 30 -4.20 15.21 2.94
CA ALA A 30 -3.22 14.91 1.91
C ALA A 30 -3.72 13.95 0.84
N LEU A 31 -4.50 12.93 1.24
CA LEU A 31 -5.17 12.03 0.30
C LEU A 31 -6.11 12.82 -0.62
N LYS A 32 -6.89 13.77 -0.06
CA LYS A 32 -7.72 14.69 -0.85
C LYS A 32 -6.86 15.53 -1.80
N CYS A 33 -5.75 16.10 -1.35
CA CYS A 33 -4.85 16.87 -2.20
C CYS A 33 -4.22 16.05 -3.32
N ALA A 34 -3.81 14.81 -3.06
CA ALA A 34 -3.26 13.90 -4.05
C ALA A 34 -4.32 13.53 -5.11
N TYR A 35 -5.55 13.27 -4.66
CA TYR A 35 -6.68 13.03 -5.56
C TYR A 35 -6.92 14.24 -6.49
N LEU A 36 -6.99 15.43 -5.92
CA LEU A 36 -7.20 16.67 -6.68
C LEU A 36 -6.03 17.02 -7.59
N SER A 37 -4.82 16.60 -7.25
CA SER A 37 -3.65 16.84 -8.09
C SER A 37 -3.49 15.79 -9.20
N VAL A 38 -4.39 14.81 -9.27
CA VAL A 38 -4.32 13.68 -10.21
C VAL A 38 -2.96 12.97 -10.11
N ASN A 39 -2.48 12.83 -8.86
CA ASN A 39 -1.20 12.21 -8.56
C ASN A 39 -1.42 10.81 -7.98
N LEU A 40 -1.39 9.83 -8.88
CA LEU A 40 -1.66 8.43 -8.60
C LEU A 40 -0.66 7.78 -7.61
N PRO A 41 0.67 7.92 -7.79
CA PRO A 41 1.64 7.36 -6.84
C PRO A 41 1.43 7.81 -5.39
N ASP A 42 1.25 9.12 -5.19
CA ASP A 42 1.06 9.67 -3.85
C ASP A 42 -0.32 9.35 -3.27
N TRP A 43 -1.36 9.27 -4.12
CA TRP A 43 -2.68 8.84 -3.68
C TRP A 43 -2.65 7.40 -3.15
N ILE A 44 -1.99 6.47 -3.86
CA ILE A 44 -1.81 5.09 -3.39
C ILE A 44 -1.00 5.08 -2.08
N ARG A 45 0.11 5.82 -2.03
CA ARG A 45 0.95 5.89 -0.83
C ARG A 45 0.16 6.35 0.40
N PHE A 46 -0.59 7.44 0.32
CA PHE A 46 -1.40 7.93 1.44
C PHE A 46 -2.53 6.97 1.81
N THR A 47 -3.12 6.30 0.82
CA THR A 47 -4.15 5.28 1.04
C THR A 47 -3.59 4.11 1.85
N LEU A 48 -2.43 3.58 1.46
CA LEU A 48 -1.73 2.53 2.20
C LEU A 48 -1.34 3.00 3.61
N GLU A 49 -0.85 4.23 3.76
CA GLU A 49 -0.51 4.77 5.08
C GLU A 49 -1.74 4.83 6.02
N ILE A 50 -2.90 5.24 5.52
CA ILE A 50 -4.18 5.27 6.27
C ILE A 50 -4.60 3.87 6.72
N LEU A 51 -4.38 2.87 5.87
CA LEU A 51 -4.73 1.48 6.17
C LEU A 51 -3.79 0.85 7.21
N ASN A 52 -2.63 1.45 7.48
CA ASN A 52 -1.64 0.92 8.40
C ASN A 52 -2.27 0.67 9.79
N PRO A 53 -2.01 -0.49 10.44
CA PRO A 53 -2.50 -0.79 11.78
C PRO A 53 -2.20 0.30 12.81
N ASN A 54 -1.07 1.01 12.68
CA ASN A 54 -0.62 2.00 13.64
C ASN A 54 -1.43 3.31 13.61
N ILE A 55 -2.17 3.58 12.54
CA ILE A 55 -3.00 4.78 12.40
C ILE A 55 -4.34 4.57 13.12
N ASN A 56 -4.67 5.38 14.11
CA ASN A 56 -5.88 5.23 14.90
C ASN A 56 -7.09 5.95 14.28
N LEU A 57 -7.50 5.51 13.08
CA LEU A 57 -8.74 5.94 12.44
C LEU A 57 -9.85 4.90 12.67
N SER A 58 -11.11 5.35 12.58
CA SER A 58 -12.25 4.45 12.77
C SER A 58 -12.23 3.29 11.76
N SER A 59 -12.68 2.12 12.20
CA SER A 59 -12.76 0.92 11.36
C SER A 59 -13.59 1.16 10.10
N GLN A 60 -14.66 1.95 10.19
CA GLN A 60 -15.48 2.33 9.05
C GLN A 60 -14.69 3.11 7.99
N VAL A 61 -13.86 4.10 8.40
CA VAL A 61 -13.02 4.86 7.48
C VAL A 61 -11.99 3.96 6.84
N LYS A 62 -11.31 3.12 7.62
CA LYS A 62 -10.30 2.19 7.10
C LYS A 62 -10.90 1.17 6.12
N ASN A 63 -12.05 0.58 6.44
CA ASN A 63 -12.73 -0.37 5.57
C ASN A 63 -13.16 0.29 4.26
N GLN A 64 -13.74 1.50 4.32
CA GLN A 64 -14.13 2.22 3.12
C GLN A 64 -12.93 2.58 2.25
N THR A 65 -11.82 3.01 2.88
CA THR A 65 -10.57 3.31 2.18
C THR A 65 -10.00 2.07 1.48
N GLN A 66 -10.04 0.90 2.12
CA GLN A 66 -9.60 -0.36 1.50
C GLN A 66 -10.50 -0.76 0.33
N ILE A 67 -11.82 -0.71 0.50
CA ILE A 67 -12.78 -1.02 -0.58
C ILE A 67 -12.57 -0.09 -1.77
N ASN A 68 -12.31 1.20 -1.51
CA ASN A 68 -12.02 2.18 -2.55
C ASN A 68 -10.71 1.85 -3.28
N LEU A 69 -9.66 1.44 -2.55
CA LEU A 69 -8.39 1.02 -3.14
C LEU A 69 -8.55 -0.23 -4.00
N GLU A 70 -9.26 -1.24 -3.52
CA GLU A 70 -9.53 -2.48 -4.25
C GLU A 70 -10.37 -2.23 -5.50
N ASN A 71 -11.45 -1.46 -5.39
CA ASN A 71 -12.27 -1.07 -6.53
C ASN A 71 -11.46 -0.26 -7.55
N PHE A 72 -10.55 0.59 -7.09
CA PHE A 72 -9.66 1.36 -7.96
C PHE A 72 -8.65 0.47 -8.69
N ILE A 73 -7.92 -0.39 -7.98
CA ILE A 73 -6.87 -1.25 -8.55
C ILE A 73 -7.44 -2.39 -9.38
N LEU A 74 -8.49 -3.06 -8.91
CA LEU A 74 -9.01 -4.29 -9.52
C LEU A 74 -10.11 -4.02 -10.54
N LYS A 75 -10.91 -2.98 -10.34
CA LYS A 75 -12.11 -2.72 -11.15
C LYS A 75 -12.05 -1.41 -11.94
N ASN A 76 -10.96 -0.64 -11.83
CA ASN A 76 -10.82 0.68 -12.43
C ASN A 76 -11.97 1.64 -12.06
N ILE A 77 -12.57 1.44 -10.89
CA ILE A 77 -13.65 2.29 -10.37
C ILE A 77 -13.03 3.40 -9.55
N LEU A 78 -13.31 4.65 -9.92
CA LEU A 78 -12.83 5.82 -9.17
C LEU A 78 -13.48 5.87 -7.78
N PRO A 79 -12.71 6.22 -6.73
CA PRO A 79 -13.27 6.41 -5.40
C PRO A 79 -14.36 7.50 -5.45
N PRO A 80 -15.47 7.33 -4.72
CA PRO A 80 -16.53 8.33 -4.68
C PRO A 80 -15.97 9.60 -4.04
N VAL A 81 -15.93 10.68 -4.81
CA VAL A 81 -15.55 11.99 -4.29
C VAL A 81 -16.82 12.81 -4.08
N GLU A 82 -16.84 13.58 -2.99
CA GLU A 82 -17.91 14.53 -2.70
C GLU A 82 -18.23 15.33 -3.98
N SER A 83 -19.52 15.45 -4.30
CA SER A 83 -20.13 15.79 -5.60
C SER A 83 -19.69 17.10 -6.26
N THR A 84 -18.86 17.90 -5.60
CA THR A 84 -18.26 19.13 -6.12
C THR A 84 -16.96 18.92 -6.91
N MET A 85 -16.46 17.68 -7.00
CA MET A 85 -15.11 17.37 -7.50
C MET A 85 -15.06 16.56 -8.81
N SER A 86 -16.19 16.39 -9.52
CA SER A 86 -16.38 15.53 -10.71
C SER A 86 -15.61 15.94 -11.98
N SER A 87 -14.84 17.04 -11.96
CA SER A 87 -14.19 17.59 -13.16
C SER A 87 -12.90 16.86 -13.59
N LYS A 88 -12.43 15.86 -12.83
CA LYS A 88 -11.13 15.19 -13.07
C LYS A 88 -11.23 13.71 -13.41
N ASP A 89 -12.43 13.17 -13.54
CA ASP A 89 -12.67 11.74 -13.78
C ASP A 89 -12.02 11.24 -15.07
N GLU A 90 -12.03 12.05 -16.13
CA GLU A 90 -11.39 11.72 -17.41
C GLU A 90 -9.86 11.61 -17.29
N GLN A 91 -9.23 12.47 -16.48
CA GLN A 91 -7.79 12.45 -16.27
C GLN A 91 -7.36 11.23 -15.44
N TRP A 92 -8.18 10.83 -14.47
CA TRP A 92 -7.95 9.61 -13.69
C TRP A 92 -8.16 8.35 -14.53
N LYS A 93 -9.19 8.30 -15.38
CA LYS A 93 -9.40 7.19 -16.32
C LYS A 93 -8.23 7.02 -17.28
N ALA A 94 -7.69 8.12 -17.81
CA ALA A 94 -6.53 8.08 -18.70
C ALA A 94 -5.24 7.56 -18.02
N LEU A 95 -5.11 7.70 -16.70
CA LEU A 95 -3.99 7.13 -15.93
C LEU A 95 -4.14 5.63 -15.70
N LEU A 96 -5.37 5.15 -15.47
CA LEU A 96 -5.67 3.73 -15.25
C LEU A 96 -5.38 2.86 -16.47
N GLU A 97 -5.60 3.39 -17.67
CA GLU A 97 -5.34 2.67 -18.92
C GLU A 97 -3.85 2.49 -19.25
N LYS A 98 -2.94 3.18 -18.53
CA LYS A 98 -1.56 3.38 -19.00
C LYS A 98 -0.42 2.88 -18.12
N GLN A 99 -0.63 2.35 -16.91
CA GLN A 99 0.51 2.17 -16.00
C GLN A 99 0.56 0.87 -15.20
N VAL A 100 1.73 0.23 -15.27
CA VAL A 100 2.30 -0.50 -14.13
C VAL A 100 2.72 0.54 -13.11
N ILE A 101 2.08 0.53 -11.94
CA ILE A 101 2.35 1.53 -10.90
C ILE A 101 3.46 0.97 -9.99
N PRO A 102 4.67 1.54 -10.02
CA PRO A 102 5.69 1.15 -9.07
C PRO A 102 5.28 1.66 -7.68
N ILE A 103 4.92 0.74 -6.80
CA ILE A 103 4.65 1.05 -5.40
C ILE A 103 5.91 0.70 -4.61
N ASP A 104 6.38 1.66 -3.82
CA ASP A 104 7.51 1.45 -2.92
C ASP A 104 7.18 0.31 -1.92
N ALA A 105 8.09 -0.66 -1.79
CA ALA A 105 7.92 -1.78 -0.86
C ALA A 105 7.81 -1.29 0.59
N ASP A 106 8.42 -0.15 0.93
CA ASP A 106 8.29 0.45 2.25
C ASP A 106 6.85 0.90 2.54
N ALA A 107 6.05 1.24 1.52
CA ALA A 107 4.65 1.61 1.70
C ALA A 107 3.81 0.44 2.27
N PHE A 108 4.20 -0.81 2.01
CA PHE A 108 3.53 -2.00 2.52
C PHE A 108 4.01 -2.44 3.90
N LYS A 109 5.08 -1.85 4.44
CA LYS A 109 5.64 -2.24 5.73
C LYS A 109 4.62 -2.07 6.85
N GLY A 110 4.24 -3.18 7.48
CA GLY A 110 3.23 -3.27 8.53
C GLY A 110 1.81 -3.59 8.02
N LEU A 111 1.55 -3.43 6.72
CA LEU A 111 0.30 -3.86 6.07
C LEU A 111 0.37 -5.31 5.60
N LEU A 112 1.52 -5.72 5.07
CA LEU A 112 1.77 -7.09 4.64
C LEU A 112 3.19 -7.47 4.99
N GLU A 113 3.34 -8.54 5.78
CA GLU A 113 4.65 -9.11 6.06
C GLU A 113 4.69 -10.54 5.52
N CYS A 114 5.70 -10.84 4.71
CA CYS A 114 6.00 -12.18 4.22
C CYS A 114 7.34 -12.64 4.80
N LYS A 115 7.34 -13.77 5.49
CA LYS A 115 8.55 -14.41 6.02
C LYS A 115 8.63 -15.83 5.50
N VAL A 116 9.82 -16.20 5.05
CA VAL A 116 10.13 -17.55 4.59
C VAL A 116 11.26 -18.09 5.47
N TYR A 117 11.11 -19.31 5.93
CA TYR A 117 12.13 -19.97 6.73
C TYR A 117 12.25 -21.43 6.33
N PHE A 118 13.49 -21.92 6.36
CA PHE A 118 13.78 -23.33 6.22
C PHE A 118 13.39 -24.03 7.52
N THR A 119 12.77 -25.21 7.42
CA THR A 119 12.48 -26.01 8.62
C THR A 119 13.74 -26.61 9.24
N HIS A 120 14.81 -26.71 8.45
CA HIS A 120 16.09 -27.30 8.83
C HIS A 120 17.24 -26.40 8.41
N GLU A 121 18.27 -26.32 9.26
CA GLU A 121 19.48 -25.53 8.99
C GLU A 121 20.39 -26.17 7.94
N ALA A 122 20.35 -27.49 7.81
CA ALA A 122 21.07 -28.27 6.81
C ALA A 122 20.21 -29.43 6.32
N VAL A 123 20.35 -29.75 5.04
CA VAL A 123 19.58 -30.78 4.35
C VAL A 123 20.57 -31.62 3.56
N SER A 124 20.40 -32.96 3.56
CA SER A 124 21.28 -33.87 2.83
C SER A 124 21.08 -33.73 1.32
N VAL A 125 22.11 -34.08 0.55
CA VAL A 125 21.99 -34.20 -0.91
C VAL A 125 20.86 -35.16 -1.26
N ASP A 126 20.07 -34.82 -2.28
CA ASP A 126 18.90 -35.57 -2.76
C ASP A 126 17.77 -35.75 -1.74
N SER A 127 17.70 -34.89 -0.70
CA SER A 127 16.57 -34.86 0.21
C SER A 127 15.65 -33.65 0.00
N GLU A 128 14.38 -33.83 0.33
CA GLU A 128 13.36 -32.80 0.16
C GLU A 128 13.61 -31.62 1.09
N ILE A 129 13.57 -30.41 0.54
CA ILE A 129 13.70 -29.17 1.29
C ILE A 129 12.29 -28.67 1.62
N ILE A 130 11.95 -28.67 2.91
CA ILE A 130 10.68 -28.11 3.39
C ILE A 130 10.88 -26.65 3.76
N LEU A 131 10.06 -25.80 3.15
CA LEU A 131 9.98 -24.38 3.46
C LEU A 131 8.65 -24.08 4.13
N GLN A 132 8.68 -23.16 5.09
CA GLN A 132 7.47 -22.57 5.64
C GLN A 132 7.41 -21.09 5.25
N VAL A 133 6.26 -20.69 4.72
CA VAL A 133 5.95 -19.32 4.35
C VAL A 133 4.86 -18.81 5.29
N ALA A 134 5.17 -17.77 6.05
CA ALA A 134 4.24 -17.07 6.92
C ALA A 134 3.87 -15.72 6.30
N LEU A 135 2.57 -15.51 6.10
CA LEU A 135 2.00 -14.24 5.66
C LEU A 135 1.20 -13.64 6.81
N LYS A 136 1.50 -12.38 7.15
CA LYS A 136 0.73 -11.62 8.13
C LYS A 136 -0.02 -10.51 7.41
N ASN A 137 -1.34 -10.57 7.46
CA ASN A 137 -2.23 -9.53 6.95
C ASN A 137 -2.44 -8.45 8.02
N GLY A 138 -2.02 -7.22 7.72
CA GLY A 138 -2.27 -6.02 8.51
C GLY A 138 -3.38 -5.14 7.93
N PHE A 139 -4.01 -5.53 6.83
CA PHE A 139 -5.14 -4.79 6.27
C PHE A 139 -6.41 -4.94 7.15
N PRO A 140 -7.29 -3.92 7.18
CA PRO A 140 -8.58 -3.97 7.88
C PRO A 140 -9.51 -5.09 7.41
N LEU A 141 -9.52 -5.38 6.11
CA LEU A 141 -10.31 -6.43 5.48
C LEU A 141 -9.39 -7.50 4.86
N PRO A 142 -9.89 -8.72 4.63
CA PRO A 142 -9.14 -9.76 3.93
C PRO A 142 -8.64 -9.29 2.56
N ILE A 143 -7.43 -9.71 2.19
CA ILE A 143 -6.83 -9.43 0.89
C ILE A 143 -6.66 -10.74 0.10
N GLU A 144 -6.89 -10.66 -1.20
CA GLU A 144 -6.72 -11.79 -2.11
C GLU A 144 -5.42 -11.66 -2.89
N PHE A 145 -4.72 -12.78 -3.07
CA PHE A 145 -3.50 -12.86 -3.88
C PHE A 145 -3.75 -13.76 -5.07
N SER A 146 -3.35 -13.31 -6.26
CA SER A 146 -3.43 -14.11 -7.48
C SER A 146 -2.26 -15.09 -7.62
N GLN A 147 -1.10 -14.76 -7.05
CA GLN A 147 0.11 -15.56 -7.16
C GLN A 147 1.04 -15.35 -5.96
N LEU A 148 1.67 -16.44 -5.52
CA LEU A 148 2.82 -16.44 -4.62
C LEU A 148 3.96 -17.19 -5.30
N SER A 149 5.14 -16.56 -5.43
CA SER A 149 6.32 -17.17 -6.04
C SER A 149 7.52 -17.10 -5.09
N LEU A 150 8.35 -18.15 -5.13
CA LEU A 150 9.60 -18.24 -4.39
C LEU A 150 10.73 -18.40 -5.40
N ASN A 151 11.73 -17.54 -5.33
CA ASN A 151 12.91 -17.59 -6.18
C ASN A 151 14.13 -17.90 -5.32
N PHE A 152 14.87 -18.95 -5.70
CA PHE A 152 16.10 -19.33 -5.03
C PHE A 152 17.29 -18.69 -5.74
N ASN A 153 18.09 -17.93 -5.00
CA ASN A 153 19.37 -17.47 -5.48
C ASN A 153 20.40 -18.59 -5.31
N LEU A 154 20.57 -19.42 -6.34
CA LEU A 154 21.73 -20.30 -6.42
C LEU A 154 22.93 -19.42 -6.74
N LYS A 155 23.87 -19.28 -5.80
CA LYS A 155 25.20 -18.79 -6.15
C LYS A 155 25.87 -19.89 -6.97
N GLU A 156 26.16 -19.60 -8.24
CA GLU A 156 27.00 -20.47 -9.07
C GLU A 156 28.31 -20.72 -8.31
N TYR A 157 28.65 -22.01 -8.13
CA TYR A 157 29.90 -22.47 -7.54
C TYR A 157 30.92 -22.75 -8.63
#